data_AF-A0AAN6ZZ68-F1
#
_entry.id   AF-A0AAN6ZZ68-F1
#
_cell.length_a   1.000
_cell.length_b   1.000
_cell.length_c   1.000
_cell.angle_alpha   90.00
_cell.angle_beta   90.00
_cell.angle_gamma   90.00
#
_symmetry.space_group_name_H-M   'P 1'
#
loop_
_entity.id
_entity.type
_entity.pdbx_description
1 polymer ?
#
loop_
_entity_poly.entity_id
_entity_poly.type
_entity_poly.pdbx_seq_one_letter_code
_entity_poly.pdbx_strand_id
1 'polypeptide(L)' 'MSLFQTYRSLTPKTKLAYGAGLVAWGLLGIALSDKMEHKLGYTPTAADQAELDKMTPKIHAVPRGGGEEK' A
#
# COMPACT_ATOMS: atom_id res chain seq x y z
N MET A 1 3.85 36.81 -6.20
CA MET A 1 2.55 36.14 -6.34
C MET A 1 2.61 34.83 -5.56
N SER A 2 1.66 34.59 -4.66
CA SER A 2 1.59 33.31 -3.94
C SER A 2 1.04 32.21 -4.86
N LEU A 3 1.60 31.00 -4.80
CA LEU A 3 1.09 29.83 -5.54
C LEU A 3 -0.41 29.59 -5.28
N PHE A 4 -0.87 29.91 -4.06
CA PHE A 4 -2.26 29.79 -3.69
C PHE A 4 -3.17 30.82 -4.40
N GLN A 5 -2.68 32.04 -4.63
CA GLN A 5 -3.40 33.05 -5.41
C GLN A 5 -3.50 32.64 -6.89
N THR A 6 -2.42 32.11 -7.46
CA THR A 6 -2.41 31.60 -8.84
C THR A 6 -3.39 30.44 -9.02
N TYR A 7 -3.46 29.52 -8.06
CA TYR A 7 -4.45 28.44 -8.11
C TYR A 7 -5.88 28.98 -8.00
N ARG A 8 -6.11 30.00 -7.17
CA ARG A 8 -7.44 30.60 -7.00
C ARG A 8 -7.91 31.33 -8.26
N SER A 9 -7.01 32.01 -8.97
CA SER A 9 -7.31 32.78 -10.19
C SER A 9 -7.54 31.93 -11.45
N LEU A 10 -7.26 30.62 -11.40
CA LEU A 10 -7.57 29.71 -12.50
C LEU A 10 -9.08 29.56 -12.73
N THR A 11 -9.44 29.27 -13.97
CA THR A 11 -10.83 28.97 -14.37
C THR A 11 -11.29 27.63 -13.77
N PRO A 12 -12.57 27.46 -13.41
CA PRO A 12 -13.08 26.23 -12.76
C PRO A 12 -12.80 24.95 -13.56
N LYS A 13 -12.87 25.02 -14.89
CA LYS A 13 -12.55 23.90 -15.79
C LYS A 13 -11.10 23.43 -15.65
N THR A 14 -10.15 24.37 -15.53
CA THR A 14 -8.73 24.06 -15.40
C THR A 14 -8.41 23.44 -14.04
N LYS A 15 -9.08 23.87 -12.97
CA LYS A 15 -8.97 23.24 -11.64
C LYS A 15 -9.46 21.79 -11.68
N LEU A 16 -10.59 21.55 -12.33
CA LEU A 16 -11.13 20.21 -12.52
C LEU A 16 -10.20 19.32 -13.33
N ALA A 17 -9.69 19.81 -14.47
CA ALA A 17 -8.75 19.07 -15.30
C ALA A 17 -7.46 18.71 -14.53
N TYR A 18 -6.92 19.66 -13.75
CA TYR A 18 -5.72 19.43 -12.95
C TYR A 18 -5.97 18.42 -11.83
N GLY A 19 -7.10 18.53 -11.13
CA GLY A 19 -7.50 17.55 -10.10
C GLY A 19 -7.72 16.16 -10.69
N ALA A 20 -8.40 16.06 -11.83
CA ALA A 20 -8.59 14.80 -12.54
C ALA A 20 -7.26 14.19 -13.00
N GLY A 21 -6.31 15.00 -13.46
CA GLY A 21 -4.96 14.55 -13.82
C GLY A 21 -4.20 13.97 -12.63
N LEU A 22 -4.26 14.61 -11.46
CA LEU A 22 -3.63 14.09 -10.23
C LEU A 22 -4.25 12.76 -9.78
N VAL A 23 -5.57 12.65 -9.81
CA VAL A 23 -6.26 11.40 -9.47
C VAL A 23 -5.90 10.30 -10.47
N ALA A 24 -5.93 10.60 -11.77
CA ALA A 24 -5.53 9.66 -12.81
C ALA A 24 -4.08 9.20 -12.64
N TRP A 25 -3.16 10.10 -12.29
CA TRP A 25 -1.76 9.77 -12.01
C TRP A 25 -1.61 8.88 -10.77
N GLY A 26 -2.34 9.16 -9.69
CA GLY A 26 -2.36 8.33 -8.49
C GLY A 26 -2.88 6.92 -8.77
N LEU A 27 -3.98 6.81 -9.52
CA LEU A 27 -4.54 5.52 -9.94
C LEU A 27 -3.60 4.76 -10.88
N LEU A 28 -2.90 5.46 -11.78
CA LEU A 28 -1.85 4.86 -12.61
C LEU A 28 -0.71 4.32 -11.74
N GLY A 29 -0.28 5.06 -10.72
CA GLY A 29 0.75 4.62 -9.78
C GLY A 29 0.34 3.38 -9.00
N ILE A 30 -0.90 3.32 -8.52
CA ILE A 30 -1.44 2.14 -7.83
C ILE A 30 -1.56 0.95 -8.79
N ALA A 31 -2.11 1.15 -9.99
CA ALA A 31 -2.22 0.10 -11.00
C ALA A 31 -0.85 -0.39 -11.51
N LEU A 32 0.18 0.46 -11.47
CA LEU A 32 1.55 0.08 -11.76
C LEU A 32 2.16 -0.73 -10.61
N SER A 33 1.73 -0.54 -9.36
CA SER A 33 2.18 -1.36 -8.20
C SER A 33 1.82 -2.84 -8.36
N ASP A 34 0.57 -3.15 -8.69
CA ASP A 34 0.13 -4.55 -8.91
C ASP A 34 0.80 -5.17 -10.17
N LYS A 35 1.07 -4.35 -11.19
CA LYS A 35 1.81 -4.80 -12.39
C LYS A 35 3.31 -4.90 -12.18
N MET A 36 3.86 -4.16 -11.22
CA MET A 36 5.25 -4.31 -10.80
C MET A 36 5.44 -5.66 -10.12
N GLU A 37 4.49 -6.17 -9.32
CA GLU A 37 4.58 -7.54 -8.79
C GLU A 37 4.73 -8.59 -9.92
N HIS A 38 4.02 -8.41 -11.03
CA HIS A 38 4.05 -9.35 -12.16
C HIS A 38 5.27 -9.18 -13.10
N LYS A 39 5.89 -8.00 -13.16
CA LYS A 39 7.08 -7.71 -14.01
C LYS A 39 8.42 -7.64 -13.26
N LEU A 40 8.42 -7.39 -11.94
CA LEU A 40 9.61 -7.53 -11.08
C LEU A 40 9.90 -9.00 -10.71
N GLY A 41 9.04 -9.94 -11.08
CA GLY A 41 9.27 -11.36 -10.80
C GLY A 41 8.86 -11.81 -9.40
N TYR A 42 8.05 -11.04 -8.68
CA TYR A 42 7.38 -11.46 -7.45
C TYR A 42 6.15 -12.35 -7.73
N THR A 43 6.25 -13.26 -8.69
CA THR A 43 5.41 -14.46 -8.66
C THR A 43 6.09 -15.39 -7.65
N PRO A 44 5.55 -15.60 -6.44
CA PRO A 44 6.12 -16.58 -5.51
C PRO A 44 6.05 -17.95 -6.19
N THR A 45 7.18 -18.37 -6.77
CA THR A 45 7.39 -19.74 -7.22
C THR A 45 7.19 -20.63 -6.00
N ALA A 46 6.55 -21.79 -6.17
CA ALA A 46 6.20 -22.73 -5.10
C ALA A 46 7.32 -23.05 -4.07
N ALA A 47 8.59 -22.77 -4.40
CA ALA A 47 9.74 -22.82 -3.51
C ALA A 47 9.72 -21.78 -2.37
N ASP A 48 9.32 -20.53 -2.63
CA ASP A 48 9.27 -19.46 -1.63
C ASP A 48 8.19 -19.76 -0.58
N GLN A 49 7.04 -20.29 -1.02
CA GLN A 49 5.96 -20.73 -0.16
C GLN A 49 6.38 -21.89 0.77
N ALA A 50 7.25 -22.79 0.28
CA ALA A 50 7.80 -23.89 1.08
C ALA A 50 8.90 -23.44 2.07
N GLU A 51 9.55 -22.31 1.82
CA GLU A 51 10.55 -21.73 2.72
C GLU A 51 9.90 -20.85 3.80
N LEU A 52 8.84 -20.12 3.43
CA LEU A 52 7.96 -19.42 4.37
C LEU A 52 7.18 -20.37 5.30
N ASP A 53 6.76 -21.55 4.83
CA ASP A 53 6.14 -22.56 5.69
C ASP A 53 7.12 -23.07 6.78
N LYS A 54 8.41 -23.17 6.44
CA LYS A 54 9.47 -23.51 7.40
C LYS A 54 9.82 -22.37 8.36
N MET A 55 9.68 -21.12 7.94
CA MET A 55 9.95 -19.94 8.76
C MET A 55 8.75 -19.44 9.57
N THR A 56 7.56 -19.96 9.33
CA THR A 56 6.34 -19.54 10.04
C THR A 56 6.45 -19.93 11.52
N PRO A 57 6.60 -18.96 12.45
CA PRO A 57 6.72 -19.28 13.86
C PRO A 57 5.37 -19.79 14.37
N LYS A 58 5.34 -21.05 14.84
CA LYS A 58 4.18 -21.59 15.55
C LYS A 58 4.01 -20.85 16.87
N ILE A 59 2.94 -20.04 16.94
CA ILE A 59 2.55 -19.33 18.15
C ILE A 59 2.04 -20.38 19.16
N HIS A 60 2.91 -20.76 20.10
CA HIS A 60 2.50 -21.54 21.25
C HIS A 60 1.94 -20.60 22.31
N ALA A 61 0.61 -20.56 22.43
CA ALA A 61 -0.05 -19.86 23.52
C ALA A 61 0.22 -20.63 24.83
N VAL A 62 1.12 -20.09 25.66
CA VAL A 62 1.34 -20.60 27.02
C VAL A 62 0.20 -20.08 27.90
N PRO A 63 -0.61 -20.94 28.53
CA PRO A 63 -1.57 -20.50 29.53
C PRO A 63 -0.79 -19.87 30.68
N ARG A 64 -1.06 -18.59 30.97
CA ARG A 64 -0.53 -17.95 32.18
C ARG A 64 -1.14 -18.68 33.37
N GLY A 65 -0.30 -19.42 34.09
CA GLY A 65 -0.67 -20.04 35.35
C GLY A 65 -1.22 -18.98 36.28
N GLY A 66 -2.41 -19.24 36.80
CA GLY A 66 -3.04 -18.44 37.84
C GLY A 66 -2.03 -18.16 38.95
N GLY A 67 -1.82 -16.89 39.21
CA GLY A 67 -0.80 -16.41 40.12
C GLY A 67 -1.19 -15.11 40.78
N GLU A 68 -2.41 -15.04 41.31
CA GLU A 68 -2.91 -14.16 42.38
C GLU A 68 -4.21 -14.83 42.88
N GLU A 69 -4.60 -14.95 44.15
CA GLU A 69 -4.04 -14.75 45.48
C GLU A 69 -5.14 -15.26 46.45
N LYS A 70 -4.78 -15.93 47.55
CA LYS A 70 -5.61 -16.31 48.74
C LYS A 70 -6.68 -17.40 48.62
#